data_AF-C1MT21-F1
#
_entry.id   AF-C1MT21-F1
#
_cell.length_a   1.000
_cell.length_b   1.000
_cell.length_c   1.000
_cell.angle_alpha   90.00
_cell.angle_beta   90.00
_cell.angle_gamma   90.00
#
_symmetry.space_group_name_H-M   'P 1'
#
loop_
_entity.id
_entity.type
_entity.pdbx_description
1 polymer ?
#
loop_
_entity_poly.entity_id
_entity_poly.type
_entity_poly.pdbx_seq_one_letter_code
_entity_poly.pdbx_strand_id
1 'polypeptide(L)'
;MSPSRPKKRALLVGAGDEIAGDGSTSADLDAGSRLERFAADAPDVFAAHVLSRLDSGDLAVLATVNLKMRDVVFASPVEHDVRDVAAVRRELGRLPNFVGSSSRLAWAKDQRGCPWNAKTFMCIAEGGNVEVAKWAKARGCPWDAWTCAWASSGGHLRMLQWARANGCPWDERACHDAAAGGHLEVLQWARANGAPWDELTCKKAARGGQLEVLQWARANGCPWDVRTCNAAAEGGHLEVLQWARANECPWDEWTCAYAAGEGHLEVLQWARANGAPWDEWTCAFAASGGHLEVMQWACANGCPWDERTCHEAALGGHLEVLKWARANDAPWDEETCHEAAGGGHLEVLKWARVNGAPWDERTCADAARGGHLEVLQWARANDAPWDPEECKARAWIRMHGDVLRWIAAEVRWRPYQGLG
;
A
#
# COMPACT_ATOMS: atom_id res chain seq x y z
N MET A 1 42.65 56.63 3.29
CA MET A 1 41.73 57.57 3.97
C MET A 1 40.51 56.82 4.43
N SER A 2 40.36 56.63 5.74
CA SER A 2 39.04 56.51 6.40
C SER A 2 38.71 57.89 6.98
N PRO A 3 37.50 58.20 7.48
CA PRO A 3 36.26 57.40 7.53
C PRO A 3 35.02 58.18 7.01
N SER A 4 33.82 57.56 7.03
CA SER A 4 32.62 58.10 7.73
C SER A 4 31.29 57.41 7.35
N ARG A 5 30.65 56.76 8.34
CA ARG A 5 29.18 56.75 8.50
C ARG A 5 28.82 57.86 9.49
N PRO A 6 27.73 58.60 9.31
CA PRO A 6 26.53 58.44 10.17
C PRO A 6 25.20 58.81 9.42
N LYS A 7 23.98 58.97 9.98
CA LYS A 7 23.39 58.78 11.33
C LYS A 7 21.87 58.47 11.24
N LYS A 8 21.42 57.43 11.95
CA LYS A 8 20.12 57.27 12.67
C LYS A 8 19.01 58.35 12.53
N ARG A 9 17.77 57.93 12.24
CA ARG A 9 16.52 58.02 13.07
C ARG A 9 15.32 57.62 12.17
N ALA A 10 14.38 56.72 12.49
CA ALA A 10 13.67 56.35 13.72
C ALA A 10 12.46 57.26 14.06
N LEU A 11 11.40 56.63 14.60
CA LEU A 11 10.13 57.16 15.14
C LEU A 11 8.98 57.35 14.12
N LEU A 12 7.69 57.19 14.47
CA LEU A 12 6.98 56.27 15.40
C LEU A 12 5.45 56.57 15.29
N VAL A 13 4.61 55.68 15.83
CA VAL A 13 3.17 55.82 16.15
C VAL A 13 2.16 55.87 15.00
N GLY A 14 1.18 54.97 15.11
CA GLY A 14 -0.09 54.96 14.38
C GLY A 14 -0.99 53.85 14.94
N ALA A 15 -1.34 53.94 16.23
CA ALA A 15 -2.24 53.01 16.91
C ALA A 15 -3.68 53.55 16.88
N GLY A 16 -4.69 52.68 16.80
CA GLY A 16 -6.09 53.09 16.85
C GLY A 16 -7.08 52.04 16.36
N ASP A 17 -7.56 51.25 17.32
CA ASP A 17 -8.90 50.71 17.46
C ASP A 17 -9.41 49.47 16.68
N GLU A 18 -10.12 48.66 17.47
CA GLU A 18 -10.87 47.43 17.20
C GLU A 18 -12.16 47.79 16.38
N ILE A 19 -13.05 46.90 15.89
CA ILE A 19 -13.79 45.81 16.56
C ILE A 19 -14.40 44.87 15.49
N ALA A 20 -14.33 43.55 15.74
CA ALA A 20 -15.16 42.41 15.28
C ALA A 20 -15.75 42.33 13.84
N GLY A 21 -15.57 41.15 13.23
CA GLY A 21 -16.37 40.60 12.13
C GLY A 21 -15.82 39.23 11.72
N ASP A 22 -16.66 38.19 11.62
CA ASP A 22 -16.21 36.84 11.27
C ASP A 22 -15.84 36.69 9.78
N GLY A 23 -15.15 35.59 9.45
CA GLY A 23 -14.70 35.32 8.09
C GLY A 23 -13.82 34.08 8.00
N SER A 24 -14.40 32.88 8.20
CA SER A 24 -13.69 31.62 8.01
C SER A 24 -13.36 31.40 6.52
N THR A 25 -12.13 31.68 6.12
CA THR A 25 -11.65 31.48 4.74
C THR A 25 -10.74 30.27 4.64
N SER A 26 -11.36 29.08 4.58
CA SER A 26 -11.28 28.09 3.47
C SER A 26 -9.93 27.82 2.73
N ALA A 27 -8.77 28.19 3.26
CA ALA A 27 -7.47 28.09 2.59
C ALA A 27 -6.56 26.95 3.10
N ASP A 28 -7.00 26.22 4.13
CA ASP A 28 -6.14 25.31 4.92
C ASP A 28 -6.23 23.81 4.52
N LEU A 29 -6.97 23.45 3.46
CA LEU A 29 -7.26 22.04 3.10
C LEU A 29 -6.31 21.42 2.05
N ASP A 30 -5.53 22.22 1.31
CA ASP A 30 -4.51 21.74 0.35
C ASP A 30 -3.07 21.88 0.92
N ALA A 31 -2.96 22.55 2.07
CA ALA A 31 -1.70 22.83 2.71
C ALA A 31 -1.39 21.72 3.72
N GLY A 32 -0.42 20.87 3.37
CA GLY A 32 -0.01 19.67 4.13
C GLY A 32 0.33 19.93 5.60
N SER A 33 0.78 18.89 6.31
CA SER A 33 1.03 19.02 7.76
C SER A 33 1.90 20.26 8.06
N ARG A 34 1.69 20.93 9.21
CA ARG A 34 2.45 22.16 9.53
C ARG A 34 3.97 21.97 9.43
N LEU A 35 4.43 20.73 9.60
CA LEU A 35 5.81 20.30 9.41
C LEU A 35 6.22 20.28 7.92
N GLU A 36 5.40 19.73 7.03
CA GLU A 36 5.61 19.75 5.57
C GLU A 36 5.67 21.17 5.01
N ARG A 37 4.76 22.06 5.44
CA ARG A 37 4.80 23.47 5.03
C ARG A 37 6.11 24.12 5.47
N PHE A 38 6.48 23.97 6.75
CA PHE A 38 7.70 24.57 7.27
C PHE A 38 8.98 24.05 6.59
N ALA A 39 9.02 22.75 6.23
CA ALA A 39 10.12 22.18 5.47
C ALA A 39 10.19 22.69 4.01
N ALA A 40 9.04 22.95 3.38
CA ALA A 40 8.97 23.47 2.01
C ALA A 40 9.21 24.99 1.92
N ASP A 41 8.63 25.76 2.84
CA ASP A 41 8.67 27.23 2.84
C ASP A 41 10.02 27.79 3.34
N ALA A 42 10.76 27.01 4.14
CA ALA A 42 12.01 27.45 4.76
C ALA A 42 13.03 26.29 4.96
N PRO A 43 13.48 25.61 3.87
CA PRO A 43 14.30 24.41 3.95
C PRO A 43 15.62 24.61 4.71
N ASP A 44 16.32 25.73 4.50
CA ASP A 44 17.56 26.05 5.21
C ASP A 44 17.35 26.22 6.73
N VAL A 45 16.24 26.86 7.11
CA VAL A 45 15.87 27.07 8.52
C VAL A 45 15.47 25.73 9.15
N PHE A 46 14.71 24.92 8.42
CA PHE A 46 14.28 23.58 8.85
C PHE A 46 15.48 22.66 9.06
N ALA A 47 16.42 22.61 8.12
CA ALA A 47 17.66 21.85 8.27
C ALA A 47 18.50 22.35 9.46
N ALA A 48 18.72 23.67 9.55
CA ALA A 48 19.59 24.27 10.58
C ALA A 48 19.00 24.25 12.00
N HIS A 49 17.66 24.19 12.18
CA HIS A 49 17.02 24.32 13.49
C HIS A 49 16.11 23.14 13.90
N VAL A 50 15.69 22.30 12.95
CA VAL A 50 14.91 21.07 13.23
C VAL A 50 15.79 19.85 13.02
N LEU A 51 16.26 19.59 11.80
CA LEU A 51 17.02 18.37 11.49
C LEU A 51 18.33 18.28 12.27
N SER A 52 19.03 19.41 12.46
CA SER A 52 20.24 19.53 13.30
C SER A 52 20.06 19.15 14.77
N ARG A 53 18.81 18.99 15.25
CA ARG A 53 18.47 18.64 16.63
C ARG A 53 17.92 17.22 16.79
N LEU A 54 17.77 16.48 15.70
CA LEU A 54 17.28 15.11 15.69
C LEU A 54 18.48 14.14 15.62
N ASP A 55 18.42 13.03 16.36
CA ASP A 55 19.41 11.96 16.23
C ASP A 55 19.15 11.08 14.98
N SER A 56 20.05 10.14 14.67
CA SER A 56 19.89 9.23 13.53
C SER A 56 18.60 8.41 13.62
N GLY A 57 18.13 8.09 14.82
CA GLY A 57 16.87 7.39 15.03
C GLY A 57 15.66 8.28 14.75
N ASP A 58 15.63 9.48 15.30
CA ASP A 58 14.55 10.45 15.07
C ASP A 58 14.46 10.85 13.58
N LEU A 59 15.59 11.00 12.90
CA LEU A 59 15.66 11.21 11.44
C LEU A 59 15.14 10.00 10.65
N ALA A 60 15.48 8.77 11.07
CA ALA A 60 14.96 7.55 10.44
C ALA A 60 13.44 7.42 10.63
N VAL A 61 12.90 7.78 11.80
CA VAL A 61 11.45 7.85 12.04
C VAL A 61 10.81 8.93 11.16
N LEU A 62 11.38 10.13 11.09
CA LEU A 62 10.87 11.21 10.24
C LEU A 62 10.81 10.80 8.76
N ALA A 63 11.81 10.07 8.27
CA ALA A 63 11.85 9.51 6.91
C ALA A 63 10.81 8.39 6.64
N THR A 64 10.11 7.89 7.67
CA THR A 64 8.96 6.98 7.50
C THR A 64 7.60 7.69 7.45
N VAL A 65 7.51 8.96 7.86
CA VAL A 65 6.23 9.68 7.99
C VAL A 65 5.49 9.79 6.65
N ASN A 66 6.20 10.21 5.60
CA ASN A 66 5.74 10.18 4.21
C ASN A 66 6.93 10.38 3.24
N LEU A 67 6.68 10.32 1.93
CA LEU A 67 7.71 10.55 0.91
C LEU A 67 8.34 11.94 1.01
N LYS A 68 7.54 13.01 1.18
CA LYS A 68 8.05 14.39 1.28
C LYS A 68 9.05 14.57 2.44
N MET A 69 8.76 14.00 3.61
CA MET A 69 9.67 14.05 4.76
C MET A 69 10.91 13.16 4.57
N ARG A 70 10.79 12.05 3.85
CA ARG A 70 11.94 11.22 3.46
C ARG A 70 12.89 11.97 2.57
N ASP A 71 12.38 12.65 1.55
CA ASP A 71 13.18 13.42 0.60
C ASP A 71 13.90 14.59 1.31
N VAL A 72 13.20 15.28 2.23
CA VAL A 72 13.79 16.33 3.10
C VAL A 72 14.91 15.80 3.99
N VAL A 73 14.76 14.59 4.57
CA VAL A 73 15.83 13.97 5.38
C VAL A 73 17.00 13.54 4.49
N PHE A 74 16.77 12.93 3.33
CA PHE A 74 17.85 12.44 2.45
C PHE A 74 18.61 13.57 1.76
N ALA A 75 17.94 14.68 1.42
CA ALA A 75 18.55 15.87 0.83
C ALA A 75 19.16 16.85 1.87
N SER A 76 19.08 16.52 3.16
CA SER A 76 19.57 17.36 4.24
C SER A 76 21.08 17.63 4.16
N PRO A 77 21.54 18.88 4.34
CA PRO A 77 22.96 19.21 4.43
C PRO A 77 23.57 18.86 5.81
N VAL A 78 22.78 18.37 6.76
CA VAL A 78 23.25 17.95 8.10
C VAL A 78 23.98 16.61 7.99
N GLU A 79 25.09 16.46 8.71
CA GLU A 79 25.84 15.20 8.73
C GLU A 79 25.12 14.13 9.57
N HIS A 80 24.58 13.10 8.90
CA HIS A 80 23.94 11.95 9.51
C HIS A 80 24.04 10.69 8.64
N ASP A 81 23.88 9.52 9.28
CA ASP A 81 23.95 8.20 8.65
C ASP A 81 22.70 7.85 7.80
N VAL A 82 21.59 8.55 7.99
CA VAL A 82 20.29 8.23 7.36
C VAL A 82 20.15 8.91 5.99
N ARG A 83 20.82 8.36 4.97
CA ARG A 83 20.81 8.94 3.60
C ARG A 83 20.06 8.14 2.55
N ASP A 84 19.65 6.93 2.88
CA ASP A 84 18.91 6.05 1.98
C ASP A 84 17.98 5.11 2.77
N VAL A 85 17.10 4.39 2.06
CA VAL A 85 16.10 3.49 2.66
C VAL A 85 16.73 2.30 3.40
N ALA A 86 17.90 1.82 2.99
CA ALA A 86 18.61 0.74 3.68
C ALA A 86 19.26 1.25 4.98
N ALA A 87 19.75 2.48 5.01
CA ALA A 87 20.22 3.15 6.21
C ALA A 87 19.06 3.45 7.18
N VAL A 88 17.91 3.93 6.69
CA VAL A 88 16.67 4.05 7.49
C VAL A 88 16.31 2.71 8.13
N ARG A 89 16.27 1.62 7.35
CA ARG A 89 15.98 0.27 7.88
C ARG A 89 17.01 -0.19 8.92
N ARG A 90 18.30 0.11 8.71
CA ARG A 90 19.39 -0.24 9.63
C ARG A 90 19.28 0.53 10.96
N GLU A 91 19.00 1.83 10.91
CA GLU A 91 18.80 2.66 12.11
C GLU A 91 17.50 2.33 12.83
N LEU A 92 16.40 2.08 12.12
CA LEU A 92 15.15 1.57 12.72
C LEU A 92 15.33 0.19 13.36
N GLY A 93 16.19 -0.68 12.81
CA GLY A 93 16.55 -1.96 13.42
C GLY A 93 17.52 -1.86 14.60
N ARG A 94 18.21 -0.73 14.77
CA ARG A 94 19.07 -0.40 15.92
C ARG A 94 18.30 0.33 17.01
N LEU A 95 17.32 1.13 16.63
CA LEU A 95 16.34 1.69 17.54
C LEU A 95 15.61 0.53 18.23
N PRO A 96 15.56 0.48 19.57
CA PRO A 96 14.41 -0.12 20.21
C PRO A 96 13.22 0.65 19.66
N ASN A 97 12.27 -0.05 19.02
CA ASN A 97 11.05 0.52 18.43
C ASN A 97 10.54 1.70 19.28
N PHE A 98 9.95 2.74 18.69
CA PHE A 98 9.39 3.88 19.45
C PHE A 98 8.52 3.43 20.64
N VAL A 99 7.86 2.28 20.45
CA VAL A 99 6.97 1.57 21.36
C VAL A 99 7.68 0.61 22.34
N GLY A 100 8.94 0.26 22.11
CA GLY A 100 9.79 -0.59 22.96
C GLY A 100 10.52 0.13 24.10
N SER A 101 10.24 1.42 24.34
CA SER A 101 10.76 2.18 25.49
C SER A 101 9.61 2.75 26.33
N SER A 102 9.52 2.31 27.59
CA SER A 102 8.55 2.83 28.56
C SER A 102 8.70 4.34 28.79
N SER A 103 9.93 4.87 28.75
CA SER A 103 10.20 6.31 28.89
C SER A 103 9.67 7.13 27.71
N ARG A 104 9.78 6.63 26.48
CA ARG A 104 9.25 7.29 25.27
C ARG A 104 7.71 7.24 25.25
N LEU A 105 7.11 6.10 25.63
CA LEU A 105 5.66 5.98 25.77
C LEU A 105 5.09 6.86 26.91
N ALA A 106 5.82 6.99 28.03
CA ALA A 106 5.48 7.90 29.11
C ALA A 106 5.46 9.35 28.62
N TRP A 107 6.52 9.78 27.94
CA TRP A 107 6.60 11.12 27.37
C TRP A 107 5.46 11.39 26.37
N ALA A 108 5.15 10.45 25.47
CA ALA A 108 4.06 10.61 24.50
C ALA A 108 2.69 10.74 25.20
N LYS A 109 2.41 9.95 26.23
CA LYS A 109 1.15 10.06 26.99
C LYS A 109 1.10 11.34 27.84
N ASP A 110 2.09 11.49 28.72
CA ASP A 110 2.03 12.41 29.86
C ASP A 110 2.45 13.84 29.48
N GLN A 111 3.31 14.01 28.47
CA GLN A 111 3.81 15.33 28.01
C GLN A 111 3.21 15.81 26.69
N ARG A 112 2.71 14.88 25.85
CA ARG A 112 2.08 15.22 24.56
C ARG A 112 0.58 14.94 24.50
N GLY A 113 0.00 14.30 25.52
CA GLY A 113 -1.43 13.99 25.56
C GLY A 113 -1.88 12.98 24.52
N CYS A 114 -0.96 12.17 23.97
CA CYS A 114 -1.30 11.18 22.93
C CYS A 114 -2.27 10.13 23.51
N PRO A 115 -3.49 9.99 22.95
CA PRO A 115 -4.47 9.03 23.47
C PRO A 115 -4.02 7.60 23.21
N TRP A 116 -4.10 6.75 24.23
CA TRP A 116 -3.86 5.32 24.10
C TRP A 116 -5.12 4.60 23.63
N ASN A 117 -4.95 3.74 22.64
CA ASN A 117 -6.00 2.88 22.09
C ASN A 117 -5.46 1.46 21.88
N ALA A 118 -6.31 0.52 21.44
CA ALA A 118 -5.89 -0.87 21.22
C ALA A 118 -4.73 -0.98 20.23
N LYS A 119 -4.67 -0.13 19.20
CA LYS A 119 -3.55 -0.06 18.25
C LYS A 119 -2.22 0.32 18.91
N THR A 120 -2.25 1.16 19.95
CA THR A 120 -1.04 1.41 20.77
C THR A 120 -0.52 0.10 21.36
N PHE A 121 -1.39 -0.75 21.89
CA PHE A 121 -1.01 -2.04 22.48
C PHE A 121 -0.60 -3.08 21.43
N MET A 122 -1.27 -3.12 20.28
CA MET A 122 -0.91 -3.97 19.14
C MET A 122 0.57 -3.75 18.74
N CYS A 123 1.02 -2.50 18.61
CA CYS A 123 2.42 -2.21 18.30
C CYS A 123 3.40 -2.55 19.44
N ILE A 124 2.96 -2.59 20.71
CA ILE A 124 3.80 -3.10 21.82
C ILE A 124 3.95 -4.62 21.68
N ALA A 125 2.85 -5.31 21.34
CA ALA A 125 2.81 -6.75 21.18
C ALA A 125 3.63 -7.22 19.97
N GLU A 126 3.51 -6.54 18.83
CA GLU A 126 4.34 -6.70 17.63
C GLU A 126 5.84 -6.53 17.91
N GLY A 127 6.21 -5.62 18.83
CA GLY A 127 7.60 -5.39 19.23
C GLY A 127 8.12 -6.34 20.33
N GLY A 128 7.31 -7.28 20.82
CA GLY A 128 7.73 -8.37 21.72
C GLY A 128 8.20 -8.00 23.12
N ASN A 129 8.30 -6.72 23.47
CA ASN A 129 8.85 -6.27 24.75
C ASN A 129 7.83 -6.39 25.89
N VAL A 130 7.84 -7.55 26.57
CA VAL A 130 6.93 -7.90 27.67
C VAL A 130 6.98 -6.90 28.83
N GLU A 131 8.14 -6.31 29.15
CA GLU A 131 8.24 -5.34 30.25
C GLU A 131 7.55 -4.02 29.90
N VAL A 132 7.60 -3.60 28.64
CA VAL A 132 6.85 -2.42 28.18
C VAL A 132 5.36 -2.71 28.10
N ALA A 133 4.95 -3.92 27.73
CA ALA A 133 3.54 -4.33 27.76
C ALA A 133 2.98 -4.34 29.19
N LYS A 134 3.72 -4.90 30.17
CA LYS A 134 3.40 -4.80 31.60
C LYS A 134 3.25 -3.34 32.04
N TRP A 135 4.23 -2.50 31.70
CA TRP A 135 4.26 -1.08 32.07
C TRP A 135 3.07 -0.29 31.49
N ALA A 136 2.70 -0.56 30.23
CA ALA A 136 1.58 0.08 29.55
C ALA A 136 0.24 -0.42 30.09
N LYS A 137 0.12 -1.72 30.37
CA LYS A 137 -1.11 -2.30 30.93
C LYS A 137 -1.40 -1.79 32.33
N ALA A 138 -0.39 -1.70 33.18
CA ALA A 138 -0.50 -1.11 34.53
C ALA A 138 -0.97 0.36 34.51
N ARG A 139 -0.80 1.07 33.39
CA ARG A 139 -1.25 2.45 33.16
C ARG A 139 -2.57 2.56 32.38
N GLY A 140 -3.33 1.47 32.30
CA GLY A 140 -4.65 1.44 31.68
C GLY A 140 -4.65 1.47 30.15
N CYS A 141 -3.56 1.07 29.48
CA CYS A 141 -3.60 0.91 28.02
C CYS A 141 -4.62 -0.19 27.64
N PRO A 142 -5.62 0.10 26.79
CA PRO A 142 -6.60 -0.89 26.37
C PRO A 142 -5.98 -1.90 25.40
N TRP A 143 -6.54 -3.11 25.36
CA TRP A 143 -6.13 -4.17 24.44
C TRP A 143 -7.35 -4.94 23.94
N ASP A 144 -7.15 -5.78 22.93
CA ASP A 144 -8.16 -6.61 22.28
C ASP A 144 -7.52 -7.86 21.66
N ALA A 145 -8.29 -8.64 20.89
CA ALA A 145 -7.81 -9.90 20.30
C ALA A 145 -6.66 -9.72 19.31
N TRP A 146 -6.56 -8.55 18.66
CA TRP A 146 -5.43 -8.22 17.79
C TRP A 146 -4.11 -8.17 18.57
N THR A 147 -4.14 -7.88 19.87
CA THR A 147 -2.91 -7.89 20.69
C THR A 147 -2.26 -9.28 20.71
N CYS A 148 -3.07 -10.35 20.77
CA CYS A 148 -2.57 -11.72 20.64
C CYS A 148 -2.15 -12.06 19.20
N ALA A 149 -2.90 -11.59 18.20
CA ALA A 149 -2.57 -11.81 16.79
C ALA A 149 -1.22 -11.20 16.39
N TRP A 150 -0.97 -9.94 16.74
CA TRP A 150 0.29 -9.25 16.43
C TRP A 150 1.48 -9.75 17.25
N ALA A 151 1.29 -10.18 18.50
CA ALA A 151 2.31 -10.95 19.24
C ALA A 151 2.67 -12.26 18.53
N SER A 152 1.68 -12.89 17.87
CA SER A 152 1.86 -14.15 17.14
C SER A 152 2.57 -13.93 15.81
N SER A 153 2.22 -12.86 15.07
CA SER A 153 2.89 -12.40 13.86
C SER A 153 4.40 -12.15 14.05
N GLY A 154 4.77 -11.55 15.20
CA GLY A 154 6.17 -11.32 15.58
C GLY A 154 6.91 -12.53 16.16
N GLY A 155 6.26 -13.69 16.30
CA GLY A 155 6.87 -14.89 16.91
C GLY A 155 7.10 -14.79 18.42
N HIS A 156 6.44 -13.83 19.08
CA HIS A 156 6.76 -13.44 20.46
C HIS A 156 6.03 -14.30 21.49
N LEU A 157 6.39 -15.59 21.58
CA LEU A 157 5.78 -16.57 22.48
C LEU A 157 5.62 -16.06 23.93
N ARG A 158 6.66 -15.41 24.50
CA ARG A 158 6.60 -14.85 25.87
C ARG A 158 5.60 -13.71 26.01
N MET A 159 5.41 -12.90 24.97
CA MET A 159 4.39 -11.84 24.92
C MET A 159 3.00 -12.45 24.88
N LEU A 160 2.78 -13.44 24.01
CA LEU A 160 1.49 -14.13 23.88
C LEU A 160 1.10 -14.85 25.19
N GLN A 161 2.04 -15.58 25.79
CA GLN A 161 1.88 -16.21 27.11
C GLN A 161 1.47 -15.20 28.17
N TRP A 162 2.19 -14.08 28.26
CA TRP A 162 1.89 -13.03 29.24
C TRP A 162 0.54 -12.37 28.99
N ALA A 163 0.21 -12.01 27.75
CA ALA A 163 -1.07 -11.40 27.38
C ALA A 163 -2.24 -12.32 27.74
N ARG A 164 -2.15 -13.61 27.39
CA ARG A 164 -3.19 -14.60 27.68
C ARG A 164 -3.33 -14.86 29.18
N ALA A 165 -2.23 -14.97 29.93
CA ALA A 165 -2.26 -15.12 31.39
C ALA A 165 -2.91 -13.93 32.12
N ASN A 166 -2.89 -12.74 31.52
CA ASN A 166 -3.53 -11.54 32.06
C ASN A 166 -4.94 -11.28 31.48
N GLY A 167 -5.52 -12.27 30.80
CA GLY A 167 -6.91 -12.20 30.31
C GLY A 167 -7.11 -11.44 29.01
N CYS A 168 -6.06 -11.19 28.23
CA CYS A 168 -6.21 -10.71 26.86
C CYS A 168 -7.01 -11.74 26.03
N PRO A 169 -8.07 -11.34 25.30
CA PRO A 169 -8.81 -12.24 24.42
C PRO A 169 -7.95 -12.64 23.22
N TRP A 170 -8.38 -13.68 22.52
CA TRP A 170 -7.81 -14.14 21.26
C TRP A 170 -8.91 -14.76 20.39
N ASP A 171 -8.61 -14.97 19.12
CA ASP A 171 -9.45 -15.64 18.14
C ASP A 171 -8.55 -16.32 17.10
N GLU A 172 -9.12 -16.78 15.99
CA GLU A 172 -8.44 -17.59 14.97
C GLU A 172 -7.20 -16.86 14.39
N ARG A 173 -7.20 -15.52 14.43
CA ARG A 173 -6.11 -14.68 13.90
C ARG A 173 -4.78 -14.90 14.61
N ALA A 174 -4.79 -15.31 15.88
CA ALA A 174 -3.55 -15.70 16.58
C ALA A 174 -2.89 -16.91 15.90
N CYS A 175 -3.68 -17.88 15.44
CA CYS A 175 -3.20 -19.00 14.65
C CYS A 175 -2.86 -18.58 13.21
N HIS A 176 -3.68 -17.75 12.57
CA HIS A 176 -3.41 -17.23 11.21
C HIS A 176 -2.05 -16.53 11.10
N ASP A 177 -1.76 -15.65 12.04
CA ASP A 177 -0.57 -14.79 12.00
C ASP A 177 0.69 -15.53 12.46
N ALA A 178 0.59 -16.44 13.45
CA ALA A 178 1.66 -17.38 13.75
C ALA A 178 1.99 -18.26 12.53
N ALA A 179 0.96 -18.71 11.81
CA ALA A 179 1.13 -19.56 10.64
C ALA A 179 1.75 -18.82 9.45
N ALA A 180 1.33 -17.56 9.20
CA ALA A 180 1.93 -16.70 8.17
C ALA A 180 3.43 -16.44 8.42
N GLY A 181 3.81 -16.19 9.68
CA GLY A 181 5.18 -15.85 10.07
C GLY A 181 6.13 -17.03 10.27
N GLY A 182 5.67 -18.28 10.13
CA GLY A 182 6.50 -19.48 10.33
C GLY A 182 6.70 -19.87 11.80
N HIS A 183 5.95 -19.28 12.73
CA HIS A 183 6.22 -19.37 14.17
C HIS A 183 5.64 -20.64 14.78
N LEU A 184 6.22 -21.80 14.43
CA LEU A 184 5.74 -23.12 14.83
C LEU A 184 5.56 -23.28 16.35
N GLU A 185 6.52 -22.83 17.16
CA GLU A 185 6.42 -22.88 18.63
C GLU A 185 5.23 -22.06 19.17
N VAL A 186 4.95 -20.91 18.56
CA VAL A 186 3.82 -20.05 18.92
C VAL A 186 2.50 -20.73 18.57
N LEU A 187 2.41 -21.30 17.37
CA LEU A 187 1.20 -22.01 16.92
C LEU A 187 0.94 -23.27 17.76
N GLN A 188 1.98 -24.05 18.07
CA GLN A 188 1.92 -25.20 18.98
C GLN A 188 1.40 -24.81 20.36
N TRP A 189 1.98 -23.77 20.96
CA TRP A 189 1.57 -23.28 22.27
C TRP A 189 0.14 -22.73 22.26
N ALA A 190 -0.22 -21.93 21.26
CA ALA A 190 -1.56 -21.37 21.11
C ALA A 190 -2.60 -22.49 21.00
N ARG A 191 -2.34 -23.50 20.16
CA ARG A 191 -3.23 -24.64 19.99
C ARG A 191 -3.38 -25.47 21.27
N ALA A 192 -2.29 -25.75 21.96
CA ALA A 192 -2.30 -26.48 23.24
C ALA A 192 -3.07 -25.75 24.35
N ASN A 193 -3.19 -24.42 24.27
CA ASN A 193 -3.93 -23.58 25.21
C ASN A 193 -5.37 -23.27 24.74
N GLY A 194 -5.85 -23.90 23.67
CA GLY A 194 -7.23 -23.80 23.21
C GLY A 194 -7.50 -22.65 22.23
N ALA A 195 -6.49 -22.14 21.52
CA ALA A 195 -6.73 -21.22 20.42
C ALA A 195 -7.57 -21.90 19.32
N PRO A 196 -8.59 -21.23 18.77
CA PRO A 196 -9.32 -21.72 17.62
C PRO A 196 -8.47 -21.57 16.35
N TRP A 197 -8.82 -22.35 15.33
CA TRP A 197 -8.21 -22.30 14.00
C TRP A 197 -9.23 -22.71 12.95
N ASP A 198 -8.95 -22.41 11.69
CA ASP A 198 -9.79 -22.69 10.52
C ASP A 198 -8.88 -22.89 9.28
N GLU A 199 -9.48 -23.00 8.09
CA GLU A 199 -8.77 -23.20 6.82
C GLU A 199 -7.81 -22.05 6.48
N LEU A 200 -8.03 -20.85 7.03
CA LEU A 200 -7.16 -19.71 6.82
C LEU A 200 -5.81 -19.88 7.51
N THR A 201 -5.70 -20.72 8.55
CA THR A 201 -4.42 -21.08 9.18
C THR A 201 -3.52 -21.80 8.17
N CYS A 202 -4.06 -22.81 7.48
CA CYS A 202 -3.35 -23.50 6.39
C CYS A 202 -3.10 -22.57 5.20
N LYS A 203 -4.08 -21.77 4.77
CA LYS A 203 -3.90 -20.75 3.72
C LYS A 203 -2.72 -19.82 4.00
N LYS A 204 -2.61 -19.33 5.24
CA LYS A 204 -1.60 -18.35 5.65
C LYS A 204 -0.20 -18.97 5.74
N ALA A 205 -0.06 -20.16 6.30
CA ALA A 205 1.18 -20.93 6.23
C ALA A 205 1.61 -21.15 4.77
N ALA A 206 0.66 -21.51 3.90
CA ALA A 206 0.93 -21.75 2.48
C ALA A 206 1.42 -20.49 1.75
N ARG A 207 0.75 -19.33 1.94
CA ARG A 207 1.18 -18.04 1.36
C ARG A 207 2.55 -17.58 1.86
N GLY A 208 2.92 -17.94 3.09
CA GLY A 208 4.21 -17.57 3.69
C GLY A 208 5.34 -18.56 3.42
N GLY A 209 5.10 -19.65 2.68
CA GLY A 209 6.12 -20.67 2.38
C GLY A 209 6.43 -21.61 3.53
N GLN A 210 5.60 -21.62 4.57
CA GLN A 210 5.89 -22.22 5.87
C GLN A 210 5.56 -23.72 5.90
N LEU A 211 6.34 -24.52 5.16
CA LEU A 211 6.10 -25.94 4.95
C LEU A 211 6.00 -26.74 6.28
N GLU A 212 6.94 -26.54 7.21
CA GLU A 212 6.93 -27.23 8.51
C GLU A 212 5.67 -26.91 9.33
N VAL A 213 5.22 -25.65 9.28
CA VAL A 213 4.00 -25.21 9.97
C VAL A 213 2.76 -25.82 9.32
N LEU A 214 2.70 -25.85 7.99
CA LEU A 214 1.59 -26.44 7.26
C LEU A 214 1.50 -27.96 7.49
N GLN A 215 2.64 -28.66 7.48
CA GLN A 215 2.76 -30.08 7.84
C GLN A 215 2.24 -30.34 9.24
N TRP A 216 2.70 -29.58 10.24
CA TRP A 216 2.29 -29.75 11.63
C TRP A 216 0.80 -29.43 11.83
N ALA A 217 0.30 -28.33 11.23
CA ALA A 217 -1.11 -27.95 11.32
C ALA A 217 -2.02 -29.04 10.74
N ARG A 218 -1.67 -29.56 9.56
CA ARG A 218 -2.41 -30.64 8.90
C ARG A 218 -2.40 -31.94 9.73
N ALA A 219 -1.24 -32.34 10.25
CA ALA A 219 -1.10 -33.53 11.09
C ALA A 219 -1.90 -33.45 12.40
N ASN A 220 -2.18 -32.25 12.91
CA ASN A 220 -2.97 -32.01 14.11
C ASN A 220 -4.45 -31.70 13.83
N GLY A 221 -4.92 -31.90 12.59
CA GLY A 221 -6.33 -31.77 12.23
C GLY A 221 -6.81 -30.35 11.96
N CYS A 222 -5.92 -29.43 11.59
CA CYS A 222 -6.33 -28.16 10.99
C CYS A 222 -7.00 -28.44 9.62
N PRO A 223 -8.18 -27.85 9.34
CA PRO A 223 -8.84 -28.02 8.04
C PRO A 223 -8.11 -27.22 6.96
N TRP A 224 -8.39 -27.55 5.71
CA TRP A 224 -7.85 -26.85 4.54
C TRP A 224 -8.81 -26.96 3.35
N ASP A 225 -8.65 -26.06 2.38
CA ASP A 225 -9.40 -26.08 1.12
C ASP A 225 -8.53 -25.57 -0.05
N VAL A 226 -9.14 -25.40 -1.23
CA VAL A 226 -8.50 -24.92 -2.47
C VAL A 226 -7.65 -23.66 -2.27
N ARG A 227 -8.04 -22.80 -1.32
CA ARG A 227 -7.34 -21.55 -1.05
C ARG A 227 -5.92 -21.78 -0.53
N THR A 228 -5.60 -22.98 -0.05
CA THR A 228 -4.26 -23.40 0.39
C THR A 228 -3.31 -23.58 -0.79
N CYS A 229 -3.72 -24.32 -1.83
CA CYS A 229 -2.96 -24.44 -3.08
C CYS A 229 -2.86 -23.08 -3.79
N ASN A 230 -3.97 -22.35 -3.87
CA ASN A 230 -4.01 -21.02 -4.45
C ASN A 230 -3.05 -20.05 -3.75
N ALA A 231 -2.94 -20.11 -2.42
CA ALA A 231 -2.01 -19.30 -1.64
C ALA A 231 -0.54 -19.73 -1.77
N ALA A 232 -0.24 -21.04 -1.84
CA ALA A 232 1.11 -21.51 -2.14
C ALA A 232 1.57 -21.05 -3.53
N ALA A 233 0.65 -21.03 -4.49
CA ALA A 233 0.88 -20.53 -5.84
C ALA A 233 1.07 -19.00 -5.88
N GLU A 234 0.22 -18.24 -5.20
CA GLU A 234 0.33 -16.77 -5.00
C GLU A 234 1.65 -16.37 -4.32
N GLY A 235 2.20 -17.19 -3.42
CA GLY A 235 3.50 -16.93 -2.77
C GLY A 235 4.72 -17.47 -3.53
N GLY A 236 4.54 -18.15 -4.66
CA GLY A 236 5.65 -18.74 -5.42
C GLY A 236 6.29 -19.96 -4.76
N HIS A 237 5.61 -20.58 -3.80
CA HIS A 237 6.17 -21.61 -2.93
C HIS A 237 5.96 -23.02 -3.49
N LEU A 238 6.74 -23.37 -4.51
CA LEU A 238 6.65 -24.64 -5.23
C LEU A 238 6.68 -25.88 -4.32
N GLU A 239 7.61 -25.94 -3.36
CA GLU A 239 7.73 -27.09 -2.43
C GLU A 239 6.47 -27.28 -1.57
N VAL A 240 5.84 -26.17 -1.17
CA VAL A 240 4.59 -26.17 -0.40
C VAL A 240 3.43 -26.66 -1.26
N LEU A 241 3.33 -26.19 -2.50
CA LEU A 241 2.29 -26.61 -3.44
C LEU A 241 2.43 -28.10 -3.79
N GLN A 242 3.66 -28.57 -4.05
CA GLN A 242 4.01 -29.97 -4.25
C GLN A 242 3.56 -30.84 -3.08
N TRP A 243 3.94 -30.46 -1.85
CA TRP A 243 3.58 -31.20 -0.65
C TRP A 243 2.07 -31.20 -0.40
N ALA A 244 1.39 -30.06 -0.55
CA ALA A 244 -0.05 -29.94 -0.36
C ALA A 244 -0.81 -30.85 -1.35
N ARG A 245 -0.44 -30.85 -2.63
CA ARG A 245 -1.04 -31.70 -3.66
C ARG A 245 -0.74 -33.19 -3.45
N ALA A 246 0.49 -33.54 -3.02
CA ALA A 246 0.84 -34.91 -2.66
C ALA A 246 0.02 -35.45 -1.46
N ASN A 247 -0.51 -34.56 -0.62
CA ASN A 247 -1.37 -34.88 0.52
C ASN A 247 -2.87 -34.63 0.23
N GLU A 248 -3.25 -34.63 -1.06
CA GLU A 248 -4.62 -34.52 -1.55
C GLU A 248 -5.33 -33.16 -1.34
N CYS A 249 -4.61 -32.09 -0.99
CA CYS A 249 -5.18 -30.74 -0.94
C CYS A 249 -5.75 -30.35 -2.32
N PRO A 250 -7.03 -29.93 -2.43
CA PRO A 250 -7.64 -29.61 -3.71
C PRO A 250 -7.05 -28.32 -4.30
N TRP A 251 -7.22 -28.14 -5.61
CA TRP A 251 -6.86 -26.94 -6.36
C TRP A 251 -7.95 -26.60 -7.36
N ASP A 252 -7.93 -25.39 -7.89
CA ASP A 252 -8.82 -24.88 -8.94
C ASP A 252 -8.03 -23.96 -9.89
N GLU A 253 -8.72 -23.34 -10.85
CA GLU A 253 -8.14 -22.50 -11.90
C GLU A 253 -7.31 -21.33 -11.32
N TRP A 254 -7.68 -20.85 -10.13
CA TRP A 254 -6.98 -19.79 -9.42
C TRP A 254 -5.57 -20.19 -8.94
N THR A 255 -5.27 -21.49 -8.79
CA THR A 255 -3.89 -21.95 -8.56
C THR A 255 -2.98 -21.53 -9.73
N CYS A 256 -3.45 -21.67 -10.97
CA CYS A 256 -2.71 -21.20 -12.14
C CYS A 256 -2.75 -19.66 -12.25
N ALA A 257 -3.92 -19.04 -12.05
CA ALA A 257 -4.06 -17.59 -12.21
C ALA A 257 -3.20 -16.79 -11.22
N TYR A 258 -3.12 -17.17 -9.95
CA TYR A 258 -2.25 -16.48 -8.98
C TYR A 258 -0.76 -16.72 -9.21
N ALA A 259 -0.35 -17.95 -9.56
CA ALA A 259 1.05 -18.19 -9.96
C ALA A 259 1.43 -17.35 -11.18
N ALA A 260 0.50 -17.16 -12.11
CA ALA A 260 0.73 -16.37 -13.31
C ALA A 260 0.79 -14.86 -13.03
N GLY A 261 -0.11 -14.35 -12.20
CA GLY A 261 -0.19 -12.93 -11.81
C GLY A 261 0.93 -12.41 -10.94
N GLU A 262 1.60 -13.28 -10.18
CA GLU A 262 2.77 -12.95 -9.35
C GLU A 262 4.10 -13.36 -10.04
N GLY A 263 4.04 -13.80 -11.31
CA GLY A 263 5.22 -14.03 -12.16
C GLY A 263 5.93 -15.37 -11.92
N HIS A 264 5.32 -16.29 -11.20
CA HIS A 264 5.91 -17.54 -10.75
C HIS A 264 5.85 -18.65 -11.82
N LEU A 265 6.59 -18.45 -12.92
CA LEU A 265 6.61 -19.35 -14.08
C LEU A 265 6.87 -20.82 -13.73
N GLU A 266 7.83 -21.10 -12.85
CA GLU A 266 8.17 -22.48 -12.44
C GLU A 266 7.00 -23.16 -11.72
N VAL A 267 6.27 -22.42 -10.87
CA VAL A 267 5.08 -22.90 -10.17
C VAL A 267 3.95 -23.19 -11.15
N LEU A 268 3.71 -22.27 -12.09
CA LEU A 268 2.70 -22.44 -13.13
C LEU A 268 3.01 -23.64 -14.04
N GLN A 269 4.27 -23.78 -14.47
CA GLN A 269 4.76 -24.93 -15.26
C GLN A 269 4.53 -26.25 -14.53
N TRP A 270 4.92 -26.33 -13.25
CA TRP A 270 4.74 -27.53 -12.45
C TRP A 270 3.26 -27.84 -12.21
N ALA A 271 2.45 -26.83 -11.83
CA ALA A 271 1.02 -27.01 -11.58
C ALA A 271 0.33 -27.55 -12.84
N ARG A 272 0.62 -26.95 -14.01
CA ARG A 272 0.05 -27.39 -15.28
C ARG A 272 0.49 -28.80 -15.66
N ALA A 273 1.77 -29.12 -15.51
CA ALA A 273 2.31 -30.46 -15.79
C ALA A 273 1.69 -31.56 -14.91
N ASN A 274 1.19 -31.20 -13.73
CA ASN A 274 0.51 -32.11 -12.80
C ASN A 274 -1.03 -32.06 -12.89
N GLY A 275 -1.58 -31.39 -13.90
CA GLY A 275 -3.02 -31.39 -14.21
C GLY A 275 -3.84 -30.36 -13.44
N ALA A 276 -3.24 -29.27 -12.94
CA ALA A 276 -4.01 -28.12 -12.48
C ALA A 276 -4.81 -27.53 -13.67
N PRO A 277 -6.08 -27.16 -13.46
CA PRO A 277 -6.88 -26.49 -14.46
C PRO A 277 -6.43 -25.02 -14.61
N TRP A 278 -6.81 -24.41 -15.73
CA TRP A 278 -6.59 -22.99 -16.02
C TRP A 278 -7.73 -22.45 -16.88
N ASP A 279 -7.88 -21.14 -16.91
CA ASP A 279 -8.86 -20.39 -17.70
C ASP A 279 -8.26 -19.05 -18.14
N GLU A 280 -9.07 -18.15 -18.72
CA GLU A 280 -8.57 -16.88 -19.25
C GLU A 280 -7.96 -15.97 -18.17
N TRP A 281 -8.33 -16.14 -16.90
CA TRP A 281 -7.71 -15.38 -15.79
C TRP A 281 -6.23 -15.68 -15.65
N THR A 282 -5.73 -16.83 -16.12
CA THR A 282 -4.30 -17.13 -16.10
C THR A 282 -3.51 -16.22 -17.03
N CYS A 283 -4.02 -15.95 -18.24
CA CYS A 283 -3.42 -14.96 -19.14
C CYS A 283 -3.70 -13.51 -18.66
N ALA A 284 -4.92 -13.22 -18.21
CA ALA A 284 -5.29 -11.88 -17.76
C ALA A 284 -4.49 -11.43 -16.52
N PHE A 285 -4.26 -12.31 -15.54
CA PHE A 285 -3.45 -11.97 -14.37
C PHE A 285 -1.96 -11.84 -14.70
N ALA A 286 -1.41 -12.72 -15.56
CA ALA A 286 -0.04 -12.54 -16.07
C ALA A 286 0.13 -11.19 -16.79
N ALA A 287 -0.92 -10.72 -17.47
CA ALA A 287 -0.96 -9.41 -18.10
C ALA A 287 -1.01 -8.27 -17.07
N SER A 288 -1.87 -8.40 -16.04
CA SER A 288 -2.03 -7.47 -14.92
C SER A 288 -0.74 -7.23 -14.13
N GLY A 289 0.07 -8.28 -13.91
CA GLY A 289 1.38 -8.19 -13.27
C GLY A 289 2.54 -7.84 -14.21
N GLY A 290 2.30 -7.71 -15.52
CA GLY A 290 3.32 -7.38 -16.51
C GLY A 290 4.27 -8.52 -16.87
N HIS A 291 3.92 -9.75 -16.52
CA HIS A 291 4.76 -10.94 -16.64
C HIS A 291 4.74 -11.54 -18.05
N LEU A 292 5.34 -10.80 -19.00
CA LEU A 292 5.34 -11.15 -20.43
C LEU A 292 5.84 -12.58 -20.71
N GLU A 293 6.91 -13.05 -20.05
CA GLU A 293 7.43 -14.41 -20.24
C GLU A 293 6.44 -15.49 -19.79
N VAL A 294 5.71 -15.24 -18.70
CA VAL A 294 4.65 -16.12 -18.19
C VAL A 294 3.49 -16.16 -19.17
N MET A 295 3.04 -15.01 -19.65
CA MET A 295 1.95 -14.92 -20.61
C MET A 295 2.31 -15.60 -21.94
N GLN A 296 3.52 -15.36 -22.46
CA GLN A 296 4.05 -16.05 -23.65
C GLN A 296 4.02 -17.56 -23.48
N TRP A 297 4.51 -18.07 -22.34
CA TRP A 297 4.52 -19.50 -22.06
C TRP A 297 3.10 -20.07 -21.92
N ALA A 298 2.19 -19.38 -21.22
CA ALA A 298 0.81 -19.82 -21.03
C ALA A 298 0.06 -19.92 -22.38
N CYS A 299 0.11 -18.86 -23.20
CA CYS A 299 -0.49 -18.84 -24.53
C CYS A 299 0.11 -19.93 -25.45
N ALA A 300 1.44 -20.09 -25.45
CA ALA A 300 2.12 -21.11 -26.27
C ALA A 300 1.76 -22.56 -25.87
N ASN A 301 1.29 -22.78 -24.64
CA ASN A 301 0.82 -24.08 -24.15
C ASN A 301 -0.71 -24.24 -24.18
N GLY A 302 -1.44 -23.31 -24.83
CA GLY A 302 -2.88 -23.41 -25.04
C GLY A 302 -3.73 -22.99 -23.83
N CYS A 303 -3.23 -22.08 -22.99
CA CYS A 303 -4.09 -21.33 -22.08
C CYS A 303 -5.05 -20.44 -22.91
N PRO A 304 -6.36 -20.43 -22.63
CA PRO A 304 -7.27 -19.50 -23.28
C PRO A 304 -6.99 -18.06 -22.81
N TRP A 305 -7.44 -17.11 -23.61
CA TRP A 305 -7.31 -15.67 -23.37
C TRP A 305 -8.42 -14.93 -24.11
N ASP A 306 -8.83 -13.78 -23.56
CA ASP A 306 -9.87 -12.92 -24.13
C ASP A 306 -9.52 -11.44 -23.90
N GLU A 307 -10.47 -10.54 -24.16
CA GLU A 307 -10.34 -9.09 -24.09
C GLU A 307 -9.76 -8.63 -22.73
N ARG A 308 -10.08 -9.34 -21.64
CA ARG A 308 -9.58 -9.04 -20.28
C ARG A 308 -8.05 -9.02 -20.22
N THR A 309 -7.37 -9.77 -21.08
CA THR A 309 -5.90 -9.76 -21.18
C THR A 309 -5.36 -8.38 -21.56
N CYS A 310 -6.03 -7.70 -22.49
CA CYS A 310 -5.69 -6.34 -22.87
C CYS A 310 -6.11 -5.32 -21.80
N HIS A 311 -7.24 -5.55 -21.12
CA HIS A 311 -7.76 -4.67 -20.08
C HIS A 311 -6.84 -4.65 -18.86
N GLU A 312 -6.40 -5.83 -18.40
CA GLU A 312 -5.46 -5.99 -17.29
C GLU A 312 -4.06 -5.48 -17.63
N ALA A 313 -3.55 -5.76 -18.85
CA ALA A 313 -2.28 -5.15 -19.32
C ALA A 313 -2.35 -3.62 -19.32
N ALA A 314 -3.52 -3.05 -19.66
CA ALA A 314 -3.75 -1.62 -19.67
C ALA A 314 -3.86 -1.05 -18.24
N LEU A 315 -4.57 -1.73 -17.35
CA LEU A 315 -4.75 -1.38 -15.94
C LEU A 315 -3.42 -1.36 -15.16
N GLY A 316 -2.53 -2.32 -15.41
CA GLY A 316 -1.19 -2.35 -14.81
C GLY A 316 -0.16 -1.45 -15.51
N GLY A 317 -0.51 -0.83 -16.63
CA GLY A 317 0.38 0.04 -17.40
C GLY A 317 1.45 -0.69 -18.21
N HIS A 318 1.25 -1.99 -18.48
CA HIS A 318 2.25 -2.89 -19.05
C HIS A 318 2.28 -2.83 -20.58
N LEU A 319 2.79 -1.71 -21.12
CA LEU A 319 2.84 -1.42 -22.55
C LEU A 319 3.45 -2.54 -23.42
N GLU A 320 4.54 -3.19 -22.98
CA GLU A 320 5.17 -4.27 -23.77
C GLU A 320 4.33 -5.55 -23.79
N VAL A 321 3.56 -5.83 -22.74
CA VAL A 321 2.57 -6.90 -22.72
C VAL A 321 1.45 -6.60 -23.70
N LEU A 322 0.89 -5.39 -23.67
CA LEU A 322 -0.19 -4.98 -24.58
C LEU A 322 0.25 -4.97 -26.05
N LYS A 323 1.47 -4.51 -26.33
CA LYS A 323 2.11 -4.62 -27.67
C LYS A 323 2.21 -6.06 -28.13
N TRP A 324 2.69 -6.97 -27.28
CA TRP A 324 2.83 -8.38 -27.63
C TRP A 324 1.47 -9.05 -27.84
N ALA A 325 0.50 -8.79 -26.96
CA ALA A 325 -0.86 -9.30 -27.10
C ALA A 325 -1.47 -8.86 -28.45
N ARG A 326 -1.38 -7.57 -28.78
CA ARG A 326 -1.89 -7.03 -30.06
C ARG A 326 -1.15 -7.59 -31.28
N ALA A 327 0.15 -7.86 -31.18
CA ALA A 327 0.94 -8.48 -32.24
C ALA A 327 0.61 -9.97 -32.48
N ASN A 328 -0.15 -10.59 -31.57
CA ASN A 328 -0.65 -11.97 -31.65
C ASN A 328 -2.19 -12.01 -31.75
N ASP A 329 -2.78 -10.95 -32.31
CA ASP A 329 -4.22 -10.79 -32.56
C ASP A 329 -5.14 -10.95 -31.34
N ALA A 330 -4.63 -10.72 -30.12
CA ALA A 330 -5.47 -10.66 -28.93
C ALA A 330 -6.60 -9.64 -29.11
N PRO A 331 -7.85 -9.99 -28.72
CA PRO A 331 -8.99 -9.09 -28.84
C PRO A 331 -8.89 -7.98 -27.79
N TRP A 332 -9.56 -6.87 -28.07
CA TRP A 332 -9.60 -5.68 -27.20
C TRP A 332 -10.89 -4.90 -27.47
N ASP A 333 -11.44 -4.27 -26.43
CA ASP A 333 -12.59 -3.37 -26.56
C ASP A 333 -12.32 -2.01 -25.87
N GLU A 334 -13.35 -1.16 -25.77
CA GLU A 334 -13.29 0.17 -25.17
C GLU A 334 -12.69 0.17 -23.75
N GLU A 335 -12.91 -0.90 -22.98
CA GLU A 335 -12.43 -1.04 -21.61
C GLU A 335 -10.89 -1.06 -21.53
N THR A 336 -10.19 -1.44 -22.62
CA THR A 336 -8.72 -1.26 -22.73
C THR A 336 -8.31 0.20 -22.55
N CYS A 337 -9.06 1.13 -23.13
CA CYS A 337 -8.82 2.56 -22.96
C CYS A 337 -9.33 3.06 -21.60
N HIS A 338 -10.44 2.51 -21.08
CA HIS A 338 -10.97 2.86 -19.76
C HIS A 338 -9.98 2.52 -18.64
N GLU A 339 -9.38 1.34 -18.66
CA GLU A 339 -8.44 0.89 -17.64
C GLU A 339 -7.06 1.56 -17.77
N ALA A 340 -6.55 1.76 -18.99
CA ALA A 340 -5.35 2.59 -19.20
C ALA A 340 -5.56 4.01 -18.65
N ALA A 341 -6.76 4.57 -18.79
CA ALA A 341 -7.09 5.89 -18.30
C ALA A 341 -7.29 5.91 -16.76
N GLY A 342 -7.97 4.90 -16.22
CA GLY A 342 -8.27 4.73 -14.80
C GLY A 342 -7.08 4.35 -13.91
N GLY A 343 -6.05 3.71 -14.47
CA GLY A 343 -4.74 3.51 -13.84
C GLY A 343 -3.74 4.67 -14.05
N GLY A 344 -4.07 5.64 -14.91
CA GLY A 344 -3.23 6.81 -15.17
C GLY A 344 -2.10 6.58 -16.20
N HIS A 345 -2.18 5.51 -16.97
CA HIS A 345 -1.11 5.04 -17.86
C HIS A 345 -1.16 5.74 -19.23
N LEU A 346 -0.81 7.04 -19.23
CA LEU A 346 -0.88 7.92 -20.41
C LEU A 346 -0.19 7.35 -21.66
N GLU A 347 1.00 6.75 -21.53
CA GLU A 347 1.71 6.17 -22.69
C GLU A 347 1.04 4.90 -23.24
N VAL A 348 0.37 4.13 -22.38
CA VAL A 348 -0.45 3.00 -22.82
C VAL A 348 -1.67 3.50 -23.57
N LEU A 349 -2.39 4.49 -23.03
CA LEU A 349 -3.57 5.07 -23.67
C LEU A 349 -3.23 5.70 -25.03
N LYS A 350 -2.13 6.46 -25.11
CA LYS A 350 -1.58 7.00 -26.38
C LYS A 350 -1.33 5.90 -27.40
N TRP A 351 -0.62 4.85 -26.99
CA TRP A 351 -0.26 3.76 -27.90
C TRP A 351 -1.50 2.97 -28.34
N ALA A 352 -2.42 2.66 -27.42
CA ALA A 352 -3.67 1.97 -27.72
C ALA A 352 -4.50 2.75 -28.74
N ARG A 353 -4.68 4.07 -28.55
CA ARG A 353 -5.41 4.92 -29.49
C ARG A 353 -4.75 4.93 -30.87
N VAL A 354 -3.43 5.12 -30.95
CA VAL A 354 -2.68 5.12 -32.23
C VAL A 354 -2.83 3.80 -32.98
N ASN A 355 -2.93 2.67 -32.28
CA ASN A 355 -3.11 1.34 -32.87
C ASN A 355 -4.58 0.95 -33.09
N GLY A 356 -5.53 1.86 -32.85
CA GLY A 356 -6.94 1.68 -33.20
C GLY A 356 -7.81 1.04 -32.11
N ALA A 357 -7.38 1.04 -30.85
CA ALA A 357 -8.28 0.70 -29.75
C ALA A 357 -9.47 1.69 -29.73
N PRO A 358 -10.71 1.21 -29.56
CA PRO A 358 -11.86 2.09 -29.40
C PRO A 358 -11.86 2.72 -28.00
N TRP A 359 -12.64 3.77 -27.82
CA TRP A 359 -12.74 4.53 -26.57
C TRP A 359 -14.11 5.22 -26.48
N ASP A 360 -14.69 5.30 -25.28
CA ASP A 360 -15.95 6.03 -25.06
C ASP A 360 -15.83 7.07 -23.92
N GLU A 361 -16.97 7.65 -23.52
CA GLU A 361 -17.05 8.68 -22.47
C GLU A 361 -16.51 8.25 -21.10
N ARG A 362 -16.51 6.94 -20.83
CA ARG A 362 -15.93 6.34 -19.63
C ARG A 362 -14.43 6.54 -19.55
N THR A 363 -13.72 6.60 -20.68
CA THR A 363 -12.28 6.92 -20.72
C THR A 363 -11.95 8.19 -19.92
N CYS A 364 -12.74 9.24 -20.11
CA CYS A 364 -12.60 10.48 -19.35
C CYS A 364 -13.14 10.35 -17.93
N ALA A 365 -14.25 9.64 -17.73
CA ALA A 365 -14.83 9.41 -16.40
C ALA A 365 -13.89 8.62 -15.47
N ASP A 366 -13.16 7.65 -16.00
CA ASP A 366 -12.23 6.79 -15.26
C ASP A 366 -10.88 7.46 -15.02
N ALA A 367 -10.35 8.25 -15.97
CA ALA A 367 -9.28 9.19 -15.68
C ALA A 367 -9.65 10.15 -14.53
N ALA A 368 -10.90 10.64 -14.52
CA ALA A 368 -11.41 11.50 -13.45
C ALA A 368 -11.61 10.73 -12.12
N ARG A 369 -12.02 9.46 -12.16
CA ARG A 369 -12.14 8.55 -11.01
C ARG A 369 -10.79 8.27 -10.35
N GLY A 370 -9.73 8.09 -11.13
CA GLY A 370 -8.37 7.84 -10.63
C GLY A 370 -7.61 9.11 -10.22
N GLY A 371 -8.13 10.30 -10.56
CA GLY A 371 -7.46 11.57 -10.31
C GLY A 371 -6.37 11.91 -11.34
N HIS A 372 -6.37 11.26 -12.49
CA HIS A 372 -5.32 11.34 -13.49
C HIS A 372 -5.52 12.54 -14.42
N LEU A 373 -5.26 13.74 -13.89
CA LEU A 373 -5.49 15.01 -14.59
C LEU A 373 -4.76 15.10 -15.94
N GLU A 374 -3.51 14.63 -16.04
CA GLU A 374 -2.74 14.65 -17.31
C GLU A 374 -3.37 13.75 -18.38
N VAL A 375 -3.89 12.59 -17.97
CA VAL A 375 -4.61 11.66 -18.86
C VAL A 375 -5.91 12.29 -19.34
N LEU A 376 -6.69 12.88 -18.43
CA LEU A 376 -7.94 13.56 -18.77
C LEU A 376 -7.71 14.74 -19.72
N GLN A 377 -6.67 15.56 -19.46
CA GLN A 377 -6.26 16.65 -20.35
C GLN A 377 -5.86 16.15 -21.73
N TRP A 378 -5.04 15.10 -21.81
CA TRP A 378 -4.61 14.53 -23.09
C TRP A 378 -5.79 13.93 -23.87
N ALA A 379 -6.67 13.15 -23.22
CA ALA A 379 -7.84 12.57 -23.86
C ALA A 379 -8.75 13.67 -24.42
N ARG A 380 -9.02 14.71 -23.63
CA ARG A 380 -9.83 15.87 -24.03
C ARG A 380 -9.21 16.72 -25.14
N ALA A 381 -7.88 16.79 -25.21
CA ALA A 381 -7.14 17.43 -26.31
C ALA A 381 -7.09 16.59 -27.60
N ASN A 382 -7.49 15.32 -27.55
CA ASN A 382 -7.58 14.42 -28.70
C ASN A 382 -9.04 14.03 -29.02
N ASP A 383 -9.98 14.90 -28.66
CA ASP A 383 -11.42 14.77 -28.92
C ASP A 383 -12.08 13.49 -28.36
N ALA A 384 -11.56 12.97 -27.24
CA ALA A 384 -12.25 11.90 -26.50
C ALA A 384 -13.68 12.33 -26.14
N PRO A 385 -14.69 11.46 -26.33
CA PRO A 385 -16.02 11.64 -25.78
C PRO A 385 -15.95 11.80 -24.25
N TRP A 386 -16.87 12.57 -23.68
CA TRP A 386 -17.00 12.69 -22.22
C TRP A 386 -18.36 13.27 -21.83
N ASP A 387 -18.90 12.83 -20.70
CA ASP A 387 -19.90 13.57 -19.93
C ASP A 387 -19.19 14.33 -18.79
N PRO A 388 -19.20 15.68 -18.79
CA PRO A 388 -18.61 16.47 -17.73
C PRO A 388 -19.25 16.27 -16.35
N GLU A 389 -20.54 15.92 -16.26
CA GLU A 389 -21.21 15.71 -14.98
C GLU A 389 -20.85 14.35 -14.37
N GLU A 390 -20.81 13.28 -15.17
CA GLU A 390 -20.28 11.98 -14.74
C GLU A 390 -18.79 12.08 -14.33
N CYS A 391 -17.97 12.79 -15.11
CA CYS A 391 -16.55 13.03 -14.75
C CYS A 391 -16.42 13.77 -13.42
N LYS A 392 -17.26 14.79 -13.15
CA LYS A 392 -17.31 15.46 -11.84
C LYS A 392 -17.76 14.51 -10.74
N ALA A 393 -18.80 13.70 -10.97
CA ALA A 393 -19.33 12.76 -9.98
C ALA A 393 -18.27 11.74 -9.56
N ARG A 394 -17.55 11.14 -10.52
CA ARG A 394 -16.46 10.19 -10.23
C ARG A 394 -15.28 10.83 -9.51
N ALA A 395 -14.83 12.00 -9.95
CA ALA A 395 -13.78 12.76 -9.26
C ALA A 395 -14.18 13.19 -7.84
N TRP A 396 -15.45 13.55 -7.64
CA TRP A 396 -16.00 13.91 -6.33
C TRP A 396 -16.02 12.72 -5.36
N ILE A 397 -16.46 11.54 -5.78
CA ILE A 397 -16.51 10.33 -4.93
C ILE A 397 -15.12 9.99 -4.33
N ARG A 398 -14.04 10.31 -5.05
CA ARG A 398 -12.65 10.08 -4.61
C ARG A 398 -11.92 11.34 -4.11
N MET A 399 -12.60 12.49 -4.08
CA MET A 399 -12.08 13.79 -3.60
C MET A 399 -10.89 14.36 -4.41
N HIS A 400 -10.87 14.15 -5.73
CA HIS A 400 -9.85 14.70 -6.64
C HIS A 400 -10.12 16.18 -6.97
N GLY A 401 -9.74 17.07 -6.05
CA GLY A 401 -10.04 18.51 -6.13
C GLY A 401 -9.39 19.26 -7.28
N ASP A 402 -8.22 18.83 -7.75
CA ASP A 402 -7.54 19.35 -8.93
C ASP A 402 -8.28 19.03 -10.23
N VAL A 403 -8.70 17.77 -10.40
CA VAL A 403 -9.56 17.33 -11.51
C VAL A 403 -10.89 18.08 -11.49
N LEU A 404 -11.54 18.21 -10.33
CA LEU A 404 -12.80 18.97 -10.20
C LEU A 404 -12.63 20.45 -10.60
N ARG A 405 -11.55 21.11 -10.16
CA ARG A 405 -11.22 22.50 -10.55
C ARG A 405 -11.01 22.61 -12.06
N TRP A 406 -10.31 21.66 -12.66
CA TRP A 406 -10.04 21.64 -14.09
C TRP A 406 -11.31 21.43 -14.92
N ILE A 407 -12.13 20.42 -14.60
CA ILE A 407 -13.41 20.18 -15.29
C ILE A 407 -14.33 21.40 -15.18
N ALA A 408 -14.39 22.05 -14.00
CA ALA A 408 -15.19 23.26 -13.81
C ALA A 408 -14.69 24.46 -14.65
N ALA A 409 -13.39 24.54 -14.95
CA ALA A 409 -12.83 25.55 -15.84
C ALA A 409 -13.13 25.23 -17.32
N GLU A 410 -12.88 23.98 -17.74
CA GLU A 410 -13.11 23.48 -19.11
C GLU A 410 -14.59 23.66 -19.55
N VAL A 411 -15.55 23.28 -18.69
CA VAL A 411 -16.99 23.43 -18.97
C VAL A 411 -17.40 24.91 -19.08
N ARG A 412 -16.78 25.81 -18.31
CA ARG A 412 -17.05 27.26 -18.38
C ARG A 412 -16.50 27.93 -19.64
N TRP A 413 -15.55 27.31 -20.34
CA TRP A 413 -14.81 27.98 -21.41
C TRP A 413 -15.39 27.76 -22.82
N ARG A 414 -16.34 26.83 -23.03
CA ARG A 414 -16.94 26.61 -24.35
C ARG A 414 -17.72 27.84 -24.85
N PRO A 415 -17.29 28.51 -25.93
CA PRO A 415 -18.09 29.56 -26.56
C PRO A 415 -19.30 28.94 -27.27
N TYR A 416 -20.40 29.69 -27.36
CA TYR A 416 -21.58 29.31 -28.15
C TYR A 416 -21.17 28.96 -29.59
N GLN A 417 -21.22 27.68 -29.97
CA GLN A 417 -21.36 27.29 -31.36
C GLN A 417 -22.84 27.34 -31.71
N GLY A 418 -23.22 28.37 -32.46
CA GLY A 418 -24.62 28.70 -32.69
C GLY A 418 -25.33 27.76 -33.67
N LEU A 419 -26.64 27.62 -33.46
CA LEU A 419 -27.57 27.30 -34.54
C LEU A 419 -27.51 28.44 -35.57
N GLY A 420 -27.20 28.12 -36.82
CA GLY A 420 -27.17 29.01 -37.98
C GLY A 420 -27.64 28.30 -39.23
#